data_AF-A0A533UAC7-F1
#
_entry.id   AF-A0A533UAC7-F1
#
_cell.length_a   1.000
_cell.length_b   1.000
_cell.length_c   1.000
_cell.angle_alpha   90.00
_cell.angle_beta   90.00
_cell.angle_gamma   90.00
#
_symmetry.space_group_name_H-M   'P 1'
#
loop_
_entity.id
_entity.type
_entity.pdbx_description
1 polymer ?
#
loop_
_entity_poly.entity_id
_entity_poly.type
_entity_poly.pdbx_seq_one_letter_code
_entity_poly.pdbx_strand_id
1 'polypeptide(L)' 'MTRMKMKTIREFNETDLKDRLEQLRSELTKLRIESSKGTLRKESGKLKPLRRDIARMLTRLNEMKKQ' A
#
# COMPACT_ATOMS: atom_id res chain seq x y z
N MET A 1 -12.38 4.13 1.21
CA MET A 1 -11.39 3.03 1.32
C MET A 1 -10.83 3.03 2.72
N THR A 2 -11.11 1.97 3.45
CA THR A 2 -10.75 1.78 4.86
C THR A 2 -9.24 1.62 4.97
N ARG A 3 -8.56 2.54 5.66
CA ARG A 3 -7.11 2.43 5.91
C ARG A 3 -6.81 1.10 6.58
N MET A 4 -5.77 0.40 6.13
CA MET A 4 -5.28 -0.76 6.88
C MET A 4 -4.74 -0.31 8.25
N LYS A 5 -5.21 -0.97 9.31
CA LYS A 5 -4.76 -0.70 10.68
C LYS A 5 -3.38 -1.35 10.89
N MET A 6 -2.57 -0.76 11.76
CA MET A 6 -1.25 -1.34 12.05
C MET A 6 -1.35 -2.72 12.72
N LYS A 7 -2.41 -2.97 13.49
CA LYS A 7 -2.67 -4.27 14.13
C LYS A 7 -2.75 -5.40 13.10
N THR A 8 -3.58 -5.23 12.07
CA THR A 8 -3.70 -6.21 10.98
C THR A 8 -2.38 -6.39 10.23
N ILE A 9 -1.58 -5.33 10.04
CA ILE A 9 -0.28 -5.43 9.34
C ILE A 9 0.73 -6.27 10.15
N ARG A 10 0.65 -6.25 11.48
CA ARG A 10 1.56 -7.02 12.35
C ARG A 10 1.21 -8.51 12.41
N GLU A 11 -0.04 -8.86 12.15
CA GLU A 11 -0.55 -10.24 12.16
C GLU A 11 -0.16 -11.02 10.89
N PHE A 12 0.29 -10.34 9.82
CA PHE A 12 0.71 -11.01 8.58
C PHE A 12 2.11 -11.60 8.64
N ASN A 13 2.31 -12.68 7.90
CA ASN A 13 3.60 -13.31 7.67
C ASN A 13 4.44 -12.51 6.67
N GLU A 14 5.75 -12.80 6.61
CA GLU A 14 6.68 -12.10 5.71
C GLU A 14 6.31 -12.27 4.22
N THR A 15 5.87 -13.48 3.84
CA THR A 15 5.41 -13.79 2.48
C THR A 15 4.16 -12.98 2.12
N ASP A 16 3.16 -12.98 3.00
CA ASP A 16 1.90 -12.28 2.78
C ASP A 16 2.10 -10.76 2.71
N LEU A 17 3.06 -10.23 3.48
CA LEU A 17 3.46 -8.83 3.42
C LEU A 17 4.09 -8.45 2.08
N LYS A 18 4.93 -9.33 1.51
CA LYS A 18 5.55 -9.11 0.20
C LYS A 18 4.51 -9.19 -0.93
N ASP A 19 3.64 -10.18 -0.89
CA ASP A 19 2.59 -10.35 -1.91
C ASP A 19 1.63 -9.16 -1.92
N ARG A 20 1.18 -8.70 -0.74
CA ARG A 20 0.35 -7.48 -0.64
C ARG A 20 1.09 -6.23 -1.06
N LEU A 21 2.39 -6.13 -0.78
CA LEU A 21 3.19 -5.00 -1.21
C LEU A 21 3.23 -4.90 -2.75
N GLU A 22 3.36 -6.02 -3.45
CA GLU A 22 3.32 -6.06 -4.92
C GLU A 22 1.94 -5.69 -5.48
N GLN A 23 0.87 -6.21 -4.87
CA GLN A 23 -0.50 -5.86 -5.25
C GLN A 23 -0.75 -4.35 -5.14
N LEU A 24 -0.35 -3.76 -4.00
CA LEU A 24 -0.56 -2.32 -3.75
C LEU A 24 0.33 -1.43 -4.62
N ARG A 25 1.54 -1.87 -4.96
CA ARG A 25 2.39 -1.18 -5.95
C ARG A 25 1.73 -1.18 -7.33
N SER A 26 1.14 -2.30 -7.73
CA SER A 26 0.42 -2.44 -9.00
C SER A 26 -0.86 -1.59 -9.05
N GLU A 27 -1.57 -1.49 -7.92
CA GLU A 27 -2.72 -0.59 -7.81
C GLU A 27 -2.28 0.89 -7.87
N LEU A 28 -1.13 1.21 -7.26
CA LEU A 28 -0.58 2.56 -7.27
C LEU A 28 -0.16 3.00 -8.68
N THR A 29 0.43 2.10 -9.46
CA THR A 29 0.83 2.41 -10.84
C THR A 29 -0.40 2.65 -11.72
N LYS A 30 -1.45 1.82 -11.60
CA LYS A 30 -2.72 2.02 -12.30
C LYS A 30 -3.32 3.39 -11.99
N LEU A 31 -3.45 3.74 -10.71
CA LEU A 31 -3.98 5.04 -10.28
C LEU A 31 -3.10 6.21 -10.75
N ARG A 32 -1.77 6.05 -10.80
CA ARG A 32 -0.87 7.07 -11.36
C ARG A 32 -1.08 7.27 -12.86
N ILE A 33 -1.24 6.20 -13.61
CA ILE A 33 -1.48 6.25 -15.06
C ILE A 33 -2.81 6.96 -15.33
N GLU A 34 -3.87 6.57 -14.65
CA GLU A 34 -5.18 7.21 -14.77
C GLU A 34 -5.14 8.68 -14.32
N SER A 35 -4.30 9.01 -13.32
CA SER A 35 -4.12 10.38 -12.85
C SER A 35 -3.39 11.23 -13.87
N SER A 36 -2.39 10.66 -14.53
CA SER A 36 -1.65 11.29 -15.62
C SER A 36 -2.55 11.56 -16.83
N LYS A 37 -3.49 10.64 -17.10
CA LYS A 37 -4.53 10.80 -18.13
C LYS A 37 -5.61 11.82 -17.78
N GLY A 38 -5.61 12.39 -16.58
CA GLY A 38 -6.57 13.41 -16.14
C GLY A 38 -7.98 12.88 -15.89
N THR A 39 -8.19 11.56 -15.90
CA THR A 39 -9.51 10.93 -15.68
C THR A 39 -9.82 10.70 -14.20
N LEU A 40 -8.83 10.90 -13.30
CA LEU A 40 -9.04 10.78 -11.85
C LEU A 40 -9.85 11.95 -11.30
N ARG A 41 -11.16 11.74 -11.17
CA ARG A 41 -12.04 12.63 -10.40
C ARG A 41 -12.02 12.25 -8.91
N LYS A 42 -13.00 11.43 -8.48
CA LYS A 42 -13.21 11.02 -7.08
C LYS A 42 -12.15 10.02 -6.56
N GLU A 43 -11.43 9.37 -7.48
CA GLU A 43 -10.41 8.36 -7.18
C GLU A 43 -9.07 8.98 -6.73
N SER A 44 -8.83 10.27 -7.00
CA SER A 44 -7.59 11.00 -6.63
C SER A 44 -7.28 10.95 -5.13
N GLY A 45 -8.32 10.96 -4.30
CA GLY A 45 -8.22 10.86 -2.84
C GLY A 45 -7.65 9.53 -2.34
N LYS A 46 -7.61 8.49 -3.18
CA LYS A 46 -7.10 7.15 -2.83
C LYS A 46 -5.59 7.03 -2.91
N LEU A 47 -4.92 7.94 -3.64
CA LEU A 47 -3.47 7.91 -3.85
C LEU A 47 -2.67 8.12 -2.55
N LYS A 48 -3.20 8.93 -1.62
CA LYS A 48 -2.53 9.26 -0.35
C LYS A 48 -2.66 8.12 0.69
N PRO A 49 -3.84 7.52 0.91
CA PRO A 49 -3.98 6.30 1.70
C PRO A 49 -3.10 5.14 1.20
N LEU A 50 -3.11 4.86 -0.11
CA LEU A 50 -2.37 3.74 -0.68
C LEU A 50 -0.85 3.85 -0.44
N ARG A 51 -0.29 5.06 -0.63
CA ARG A 51 1.12 5.35 -0.30
C ARG A 51 1.46 5.11 1.17
N ARG A 52 0.55 5.48 2.07
CA ARG A 52 0.75 5.29 3.52
C ARG A 52 0.69 3.82 3.90
N ASP A 53 -0.17 3.04 3.26
CA ASP A 53 -0.29 1.60 3.52
C ASP A 53 0.98 0.87 3.07
N ILE A 54 1.51 1.18 1.87
CA ILE A 54 2.81 0.68 1.38
C ILE A 54 3.94 0.99 2.38
N ALA A 55 4.01 2.24 2.87
CA ALA A 55 5.05 2.64 3.81
C ALA A 55 4.99 1.82 5.12
N ARG A 56 3.80 1.57 5.67
CA ARG A 56 3.64 0.78 6.89
C ARG A 56 4.06 -0.68 6.72
N MET A 57 3.76 -1.29 5.57
CA MET A 57 4.21 -2.66 5.27
C MET A 57 5.74 -2.75 5.16
N LEU A 58 6.37 -1.77 4.50
CA LEU A 58 7.83 -1.69 4.45
C LEU A 58 8.45 -1.51 5.84
N THR A 59 7.85 -0.68 6.71
CA THR A 59 8.28 -0.54 8.10
C THR A 59 8.23 -1.87 8.84
N ARG A 60 7.12 -2.63 8.71
CA ARG A 60 6.99 -3.94 9.37
C ARG A 60 8.03 -4.94 8.86
N LEU A 61 8.27 -5.01 7.55
CA LEU A 61 9.31 -5.88 6.98
C LEU A 61 10.71 -5.53 7.51
N ASN A 62 11.02 -4.24 7.65
CA ASN A 62 12.28 -3.80 8.23
C ASN A 62 12.38 -4.13 9.73
N GLU A 63 11.29 -4.02 10.48
CA GLU A 63 11.25 -4.44 11.90
C GLU A 63 11.51 -5.95 12.04
N MET A 64 10.98 -6.79 11.15
CA MET A 64 11.24 -8.24 11.13
C MET A 64 12.70 -8.56 10.84
N LYS A 65 13.32 -7.84 9.90
CA LYS A 65 14.72 -8.07 9.49
C LYS A 65 15.75 -7.61 10.55
N LYS A 66 15.35 -6.73 11.47
CA LYS A 66 16.23 -6.15 12.49
C LYS A 66 16.19 -6.92 13.82
N GLN A 67 15.26 -7.85 13.98
CA GLN A 67 15.29 -8.87 15.03
C GLN A 67 16.19 -10.02 14.61
#